data_AF-A0A444J545-F1
#
_entry.id   AF-A0A444J545-F1
#
_cell.length_a   1.000
_cell.length_b   1.000
_cell.length_c   1.000
_cell.angle_alpha   90.00
_cell.angle_beta   90.00
_cell.angle_gamma   90.00
#
_symmetry.space_group_name_H-M   'P 1'
#
loop_
_entity.id
_entity.type
_entity.pdbx_description
1 polymer ?
#
loop_
_entity_poly.entity_id
_entity_poly.type
_entity_poly.pdbx_seq_one_letter_code
_entity_poly.pdbx_strand_id
1 'polypeptide(L)' 'EIVPLANVPVKEQFSSQQLAAALDNQGIPAEYFPDTAAILSFLAAQVRSDDVVAILSNGGFDNIHEQLLGLLKERNTHE' A
#
# COMPACT_ATOMS: atom_id res chain seq x y z
N GLU A 1 -7.50 26.67 -4.53
CA GLU A 1 -8.57 26.35 -3.55
C GLU A 1 -8.66 24.84 -3.44
N ILE A 2 -8.73 24.27 -2.22
CA ILE A 2 -8.89 22.81 -2.06
C ILE A 2 -10.35 22.49 -2.35
N VAL A 3 -10.63 21.83 -3.47
CA VAL A 3 -11.98 21.41 -3.83
C VAL A 3 -12.28 20.10 -3.08
N PRO A 4 -13.33 20.05 -2.25
CA PRO A 4 -13.74 18.79 -1.62
C PRO A 4 -14.08 17.73 -2.68
N LEU A 5 -13.62 16.49 -2.49
CA LEU A 5 -13.83 15.37 -3.41
C LEU A 5 -15.31 15.18 -3.81
N ALA A 6 -16.24 15.47 -2.90
CA ALA A 6 -17.68 15.39 -3.14
C ALA A 6 -18.16 16.29 -4.30
N ASN A 7 -17.41 17.35 -4.63
CA ASN A 7 -17.75 18.30 -5.69
C ASN A 7 -17.05 17.99 -7.02
N VAL A 8 -16.26 16.92 -7.08
CA VAL A 8 -15.57 16.45 -8.29
C VAL A 8 -16.41 15.35 -8.94
N PRO A 9 -16.73 15.41 -10.25
CA PRO A 9 -17.40 14.32 -10.94
C PRO A 9 -16.68 12.99 -10.72
N VAL A 10 -17.42 11.89 -10.50
CA VAL A 10 -16.82 10.57 -10.16
C VAL A 10 -15.72 10.16 -11.15
N LYS A 11 -15.92 10.44 -12.45
CA LYS A 11 -14.95 10.17 -13.53
C LYS A 11 -13.64 10.97 -13.44
N GLU A 12 -13.62 12.06 -12.67
CA GLU A 12 -12.48 12.95 -12.45
C GLU A 12 -11.89 12.78 -11.03
N GLN A 13 -12.52 11.97 -10.18
CA GLN A 13 -11.99 11.64 -8.86
C GLN A 13 -10.76 10.74 -9.00
N PHE A 14 -9.78 10.96 -8.12
CA PHE A 14 -8.58 10.15 -8.06
C PHE A 14 -8.93 8.68 -7.70
N SER A 15 -8.30 7.74 -8.40
CA SER A 15 -8.40 6.31 -8.13
C SER A 15 -7.01 5.68 -8.06
N SER A 16 -6.64 5.19 -6.87
CA SER A 16 -5.38 4.45 -6.68
C SER A 16 -5.30 3.20 -7.56
N GLN A 17 -6.44 2.54 -7.82
CA GLN A 17 -6.50 1.37 -8.69
C GLN A 17 -6.16 1.72 -10.15
N GLN A 18 -6.73 2.82 -10.66
CA GLN A 18 -6.40 3.30 -12.01
C GLN A 18 -4.95 3.75 -12.10
N LEU A 19 -4.42 4.40 -11.06
CA LEU A 19 -3.02 4.80 -11.00
C LEU A 19 -2.07 3.58 -11.07
N ALA A 20 -2.31 2.56 -10.25
CA ALA A 20 -1.50 1.34 -10.26
C ALA A 20 -1.50 0.67 -11.63
N ALA A 21 -2.68 0.51 -12.25
CA ALA A 21 -2.79 -0.06 -13.59
C ALA A 21 -2.06 0.79 -14.66
N ALA A 22 -2.11 2.13 -14.54
CA ALA A 22 -1.42 3.01 -15.46
C ALA A 22 0.11 2.93 -15.33
N LEU A 23 0.64 2.77 -14.11
CA LEU A 23 2.06 2.56 -13.84
C LEU A 23 2.54 1.21 -14.39
N ASP A 24 1.76 0.15 -14.15
CA ASP A 24 2.08 -1.19 -14.65
C ASP A 24 2.11 -1.23 -16.19
N ASN A 25 1.15 -0.57 -16.85
CA ASN A 25 1.16 -0.38 -18.31
C ASN A 25 2.38 0.38 -18.84
N GLN A 26 3.06 1.15 -17.99
CA GLN A 26 4.34 1.82 -18.31
C GLN A 26 5.57 0.98 -17.94
N GLY A 27 5.37 -0.26 -17.47
CA GLY A 27 6.43 -1.16 -17.03
C GLY A 27 6.98 -0.85 -15.64
N ILE A 28 6.27 -0.03 -14.85
CA ILE A 28 6.60 0.24 -13.45
C ILE A 28 5.74 -0.67 -12.58
N PRO A 29 6.30 -1.69 -11.91
CA PRO A 29 5.53 -2.62 -11.09
C PRO A 29 4.75 -1.86 -10.01
N ALA A 30 3.43 -1.96 -10.05
CA ALA A 30 2.55 -1.28 -9.12
C ALA A 30 1.29 -2.12 -8.89
N GLU A 31 0.90 -2.26 -7.62
CA GLU A 31 -0.26 -3.04 -7.23
C GLU A 31 -1.20 -2.21 -6.38
N TYR A 32 -2.51 -2.42 -6.59
CA TYR A 32 -3.56 -1.84 -5.78
C TYR A 32 -4.09 -2.87 -4.78
N PHE A 33 -4.24 -2.44 -3.54
CA PHE A 33 -4.86 -3.22 -2.48
C PHE A 33 -6.04 -2.45 -1.89
N PRO A 34 -7.18 -3.11 -1.61
CA PRO A 34 -8.38 -2.45 -1.12
C PRO A 34 -8.27 -1.98 0.33
N ASP A 35 -7.38 -2.60 1.11
CA ASP A 35 -7.20 -2.32 2.53
C ASP A 35 -5.76 -2.64 2.99
N THR A 36 -5.45 -2.24 4.23
CA THR A 36 -4.14 -2.43 4.84
C THR A 36 -3.83 -3.90 5.13
N ALA A 37 -4.83 -4.75 5.40
CA ALA A 37 -4.64 -6.18 5.64
C ALA A 37 -4.15 -6.91 4.37
N ALA A 38 -4.66 -6.54 3.20
CA ALA A 38 -4.22 -7.05 1.92
C ALA A 38 -2.77 -6.61 1.60
N ILE A 39 -2.41 -5.35 1.88
CA ILE A 39 -1.03 -4.85 1.76
C ILE A 39 -0.09 -5.66 2.66
N LEU A 40 -0.45 -5.86 3.93
CA LEU A 40 0.35 -6.60 4.89
C LEU A 40 0.58 -8.05 4.47
N SER A 41 -0.47 -8.72 3.99
CA SER A 41 -0.38 -10.11 3.51
C SER A 41 0.59 -10.23 2.33
N PHE A 42 0.53 -9.28 1.40
CA PHE A 42 1.43 -9.21 0.25
C PHE A 42 2.88 -8.96 0.68
N LEU A 43 3.12 -7.95 1.53
CA LEU A 43 4.46 -7.62 2.02
C LEU A 43 5.07 -8.77 2.84
N ALA A 44 4.29 -9.41 3.71
CA ALA A 44 4.77 -10.53 4.51
C ALA A 44 5.20 -11.74 3.67
N ALA A 45 4.64 -11.93 2.47
CA ALA A 45 5.05 -12.98 1.55
C ALA A 45 6.30 -12.62 0.72
N GLN A 46 6.58 -11.33 0.53
CA GLN A 46 7.61 -10.88 -0.41
C GLN A 46 8.89 -10.34 0.24
N VAL A 47 8.76 -9.62 1.35
CA VAL A 47 9.89 -8.95 2.02
C VAL A 47 10.87 -9.98 2.55
N ARG A 48 12.16 -9.78 2.26
CA ARG A 48 13.28 -10.64 2.67
C ARG A 48 14.20 -9.89 3.64
N SER A 49 15.17 -10.62 4.20
CA SER A 49 16.29 -9.97 4.88
C SER A 49 16.95 -8.97 3.94
N ASP A 50 17.40 -7.85 4.51
CA ASP A 50 18.07 -6.75 3.81
C ASP A 50 17.20 -5.88 2.88
N ASP A 51 15.91 -6.19 2.73
CA ASP A 51 14.97 -5.30 2.04
C ASP A 51 14.68 -4.04 2.88
N VAL A 52 14.51 -2.91 2.18
CA VAL A 52 14.08 -1.64 2.77
C VAL A 52 12.68 -1.31 2.28
N VAL A 53 11.72 -1.24 3.21
CA VAL A 53 10.33 -0.90 2.92
C VAL A 53 10.05 0.54 3.35
N ALA A 54 9.66 1.38 2.39
CA ALA A 54 9.23 2.77 2.65
C ALA A 54 7.70 2.84 2.71
N ILE A 55 7.16 3.33 3.82
CA ILE A 55 5.72 3.54 4.03
C ILE A 55 5.47 5.04 4.09
N LEU A 56 4.70 5.56 3.12
CA LEU A 56 4.41 6.99 2.98
C LEU A 56 2.91 7.21 3.14
N SER A 57 2.52 7.83 4.26
CA SER A 57 1.14 8.17 4.56
C SER A 57 1.05 9.55 5.21
N ASN A 58 -0.02 10.27 4.90
CA ASN A 58 -0.36 11.54 5.55
C ASN A 58 -1.36 11.35 6.71
N GLY A 59 -1.70 10.12 7.08
CA GLY A 59 -2.63 9.77 8.16
C GLY A 59 -2.29 8.45 8.84
N GLY A 60 -3.18 7.98 9.71
CA GLY A 60 -2.91 6.83 10.61
C GLY A 60 -2.59 5.50 9.91
N PHE A 61 -3.11 5.29 8.68
CA PHE A 61 -2.83 4.10 7.84
C PHE A 61 -2.88 2.79 8.62
N ASP A 62 -3.87 2.68 9.50
CA ASP A 62 -4.11 1.56 10.42
C ASP A 62 -2.90 1.07 11.21
N ASN A 63 -1.92 1.93 11.51
CA ASN A 63 -0.66 1.53 12.17
C ASN A 63 0.04 0.39 11.42
N ILE A 64 0.01 0.43 10.07
CA ILE A 64 0.51 -0.65 9.21
C ILE A 64 1.99 -0.98 9.49
N HIS A 65 2.77 -0.01 9.95
CA HIS A 65 4.20 -0.17 10.18
C HIS A 65 4.46 -1.07 11.39
N GLU A 66 3.75 -0.87 12.51
CA GLU A 66 3.85 -1.77 13.66
C GLU A 66 3.30 -3.16 13.34
N GLN A 67 2.18 -3.23 12.60
CA GLN A 67 1.60 -4.52 12.19
C GLN A 67 2.58 -5.32 11.32
N LEU A 68 3.21 -4.68 10.33
CA LEU A 68 4.21 -5.32 9.47
C LEU A 68 5.40 -5.83 10.28
N LEU A 69 5.93 -5.01 11.20
CA LEU A 69 7.04 -5.40 12.07
C LEU A 69 6.67 -6.59 12.98
N GLY A 70 5.42 -6.67 13.44
CA GLY A 70 4.91 -7.82 14.18
C GLY A 70 4.94 -9.09 13.34
N LEU A 71 4.34 -9.04 12.15
CA LEU A 71 4.29 -10.18 11.21
C LEU A 71 5.69 -10.69 10.84
N LEU A 72 6.63 -9.78 10.55
CA LEU A 72 7.99 -10.16 10.18
C LEU A 72 8.77 -10.78 11.35
N LYS A 73 8.55 -10.31 12.58
CA LYS A 73 9.14 -10.93 13.79
C LYS A 73 8.62 -12.34 14.02
N GLU A 74 7.30 -12.54 13.91
CA GLU A 74 6.67 -13.86 14.05
C GLU A 74 7.13 -14.83 12.96
N ARG A 75 7.30 -14.35 11.72
CA ARG A 75 7.83 -15.17 10.63
C ARG A 75 9.25 -15.67 10.94
N ASN A 76 10.13 -14.77 11.40
CA ASN A 76 11.52 -15.10 11.71
C ASN A 76 11.68 -16.04 12.94
N THR A 77 10.69 -16.17 13.81
CA THR A 77 10.75 -17.13 14.93
C THR A 77 10.31 -18.54 14.54
N HIS A 78 9.73 -18.72 13.36
CA HIS A 78 9.24 -20.01 12.85
C HIS A 78 10.09 -20.56 11.68
N GLU A 79 11.14 -19.85 11.27
CA GLU A 79 12.22 -20.33 10.40
C GLU A 79 13.39 -20.88 11.24
#